data_AF-Q9C0B1-F1
#
_entry.id   AF-Q9C0B1-F1
#
_cell.length_a   1.000
_cell.length_b   1.000
_cell.length_c   1.000
_cell.angle_alpha   90.00
_cell.angle_beta   90.00
_cell.angle_gamma   90.00
#
_symmetry.space_group_name_H-M   'P 1'
#
loop_
_entity.id
_entity.type
_entity.pdbx_description
1 polymer ?
#
loop_
_entity_poly.entity_id
_entity_poly.type
_entity_poly.pdbx_seq_one_letter_code
_entity_poly.pdbx_strand_id
1 'polypeptide(L)'
;MKRTPTAEEREREAKKLRLLEELEDTWLPYLTPKDDEFYQQWQLKYPKLILREASSVSEELHKEVQEAFLTLHKHGCLFRDLVRIQGKDLLTPVSRILIGNPGCTYKYLNTRLFTVPWPVKGSNIKHTEAEIAAACETFLKLNDYLQIETIQALEELAAKEKANEDAVPLCMSADFPRVGMGSSYNGQDEVDIKSRAAYNVTLLNFMDPQKMPYLKEEPYFGMGKMAVSWHHDENLVDRSAVAVYSYSCEGPEEESEDDSHLEGRDPDIWHVGFKISWDIETPGLAIPLHQGDCYFMLDDLNATHQHCVLAGSQPRFSSTHRVAECSTGTLDYILQRCQLALQNVCDDVDNDDVSLKSFEPAVLKQGEEIHNEVEFEWLRQFWFQGNRYRKCTDWWCQPMAQLEALWKKMEGVTNAVLHEVKREGLPVEQRNEILTAILASLTARQNLRREWHARCQSRIARTLPADQKPECRPYWEKDDASMPLPFDLTDIVSELRGQLLEAKP
;
A
#
# COMPACT_ATOMS: atom_id res chain seq x y z
N MET A 1 -19.23 -12.43 6.12
CA MET A 1 -18.23 -13.52 6.01
C MET A 1 -16.87 -12.92 6.31
N LYS A 2 -16.04 -13.54 7.15
CA LYS A 2 -14.63 -13.12 7.30
C LYS A 2 -13.98 -13.22 5.93
N ARG A 3 -13.29 -12.18 5.43
CA ARG A 3 -12.44 -12.30 4.23
C ARG A 3 -11.57 -13.54 4.45
N THR A 4 -11.74 -14.50 3.57
CA THR A 4 -10.97 -15.73 3.60
C THR A 4 -9.54 -15.34 3.29
N PRO A 5 -8.58 -15.51 4.22
CA PRO A 5 -7.19 -15.17 3.93
C PRO A 5 -6.75 -15.92 2.68
N THR A 6 -5.96 -15.25 1.84
CA THR A 6 -5.43 -15.87 0.62
C THR A 6 -4.63 -17.11 0.99
N ALA A 7 -4.45 -18.04 0.05
CA ALA A 7 -3.64 -19.23 0.31
C ALA A 7 -2.24 -18.85 0.81
N GLU A 8 -1.65 -17.80 0.20
CA GLU A 8 -0.37 -17.22 0.59
C GLU A 8 -0.40 -16.63 2.01
N GLU A 9 -1.41 -15.82 2.37
CA GLU A 9 -1.53 -15.25 3.73
C GLU A 9 -1.59 -16.37 4.79
N ARG A 10 -2.31 -17.46 4.51
CA ARG A 10 -2.38 -18.61 5.44
C ARG A 10 -1.07 -19.36 5.53
N GLU A 11 -0.38 -19.55 4.41
CA GLU A 11 0.92 -20.22 4.40
C GLU A 11 1.95 -19.40 5.18
N ARG A 12 1.98 -18.07 4.97
CA ARG A 12 2.83 -17.14 5.72
C ARG A 12 2.55 -17.20 7.22
N GLU A 13 1.28 -17.18 7.63
CA GLU A 13 0.92 -17.29 9.05
C GLU A 13 1.28 -18.66 9.63
N ALA A 14 1.07 -19.74 8.89
CA ALA A 14 1.45 -21.08 9.32
C ALA A 14 2.97 -21.20 9.51
N LYS A 15 3.77 -20.65 8.59
CA LYS A 15 5.23 -20.56 8.76
C LYS A 15 5.58 -19.72 9.99
N LYS A 16 4.95 -18.56 10.17
CA LYS A 16 5.17 -17.68 11.32
C LYS A 16 4.93 -18.38 12.67
N LEU A 17 3.82 -19.11 12.78
CA LEU A 17 3.48 -19.86 13.99
C LEU A 17 4.51 -20.96 14.26
N ARG A 18 4.95 -21.68 13.23
CA ARG A 18 6.02 -22.69 13.36
C ARG A 18 7.32 -22.08 13.88
N LEU A 19 7.74 -20.93 13.33
CA LEU A 19 8.94 -20.23 13.82
C LEU A 19 8.82 -19.88 15.31
N LEU A 20 7.66 -19.38 15.75
CA LEU A 20 7.43 -19.05 17.16
C LEU A 20 7.39 -20.31 18.05
N GLU A 21 6.81 -21.40 17.56
CA GLU A 21 6.80 -22.69 18.26
C GLU A 21 8.21 -23.28 18.40
N GLU A 22 9.06 -23.12 17.38
CA GLU A 22 10.46 -23.59 17.39
C GLU A 22 11.36 -22.77 18.32
N LEU A 23 11.05 -21.49 18.54
CA LEU A 23 11.81 -20.63 19.46
C LEU A 23 11.44 -20.82 20.93
N GLU A 24 10.24 -21.32 21.23
CA GLU A 24 9.72 -21.42 22.60
C GLU A 24 9.91 -20.10 23.39
N ASP A 25 10.69 -20.14 24.49
CA ASP A 25 11.04 -18.98 25.33
C ASP A 25 12.48 -18.46 25.05
N THR A 26 13.07 -18.84 23.91
CA THR A 26 14.42 -18.42 23.50
C THR A 26 14.40 -17.32 22.44
N TRP A 27 15.51 -16.58 22.34
CA TRP A 27 15.70 -15.52 21.35
C TRP A 27 16.78 -15.93 20.36
N LEU A 28 16.54 -15.63 19.07
CA LEU A 28 17.58 -15.66 18.06
C LEU A 28 18.57 -14.51 18.27
N PRO A 29 19.84 -14.69 17.92
CA PRO A 29 20.81 -13.61 18.00
C PRO A 29 20.46 -12.50 17.00
N TYR A 30 20.77 -11.26 17.36
CA TYR A 30 20.83 -10.14 16.41
C TYR A 30 22.13 -9.38 16.59
N LEU A 31 22.51 -8.63 15.55
CA LEU A 31 23.73 -7.85 15.52
C LEU A 31 23.41 -6.38 15.30
N THR A 32 24.29 -5.55 15.84
CA THR A 32 24.35 -4.10 15.78
C THR A 32 25.77 -3.68 15.40
N PRO A 33 26.04 -2.39 15.07
CA PRO A 33 27.41 -1.94 14.84
C PRO A 33 28.39 -2.14 16.01
N LYS A 34 27.90 -2.47 17.23
CA LYS A 34 28.74 -2.81 18.39
C LYS A 34 29.35 -4.22 18.30
N ASP A 35 28.77 -5.10 17.48
CA ASP A 35 29.18 -6.50 17.35
C ASP A 35 30.21 -6.66 16.22
N ASP A 36 31.31 -7.36 16.49
CA ASP A 36 32.43 -7.52 15.54
C ASP A 36 31.98 -8.19 14.23
N GLU A 37 31.03 -9.13 14.27
CA GLU A 37 30.52 -9.83 13.08
C GLU A 37 29.54 -9.01 12.23
N PHE A 38 29.07 -7.85 12.71
CA PHE A 38 27.98 -7.10 12.09
C PHE A 38 28.22 -6.75 10.62
N TYR A 39 29.36 -6.14 10.31
CA TYR A 39 29.67 -5.69 8.95
C TYR A 39 29.88 -6.87 7.98
N GLN A 40 30.46 -7.97 8.47
CA GLN A 40 30.61 -9.19 7.68
C GLN A 40 29.24 -9.80 7.38
N GLN A 41 28.37 -9.87 8.38
CA GLN A 41 27.02 -10.41 8.24
C GLN A 41 26.17 -9.56 7.29
N TRP A 42 26.26 -8.23 7.38
CA TRP A 42 25.61 -7.32 6.44
C TRP A 42 26.07 -7.60 5.02
N GLN A 43 27.38 -7.64 4.77
CA GLN A 43 27.92 -7.86 3.43
C GLN A 43 27.52 -9.22 2.83
N LEU A 44 27.40 -10.27 3.64
CA LEU A 44 27.11 -11.63 3.18
C LEU A 44 25.62 -11.94 3.05
N LYS A 45 24.80 -11.50 4.00
CA LYS A 45 23.39 -11.90 4.12
C LYS A 45 22.40 -10.79 3.82
N TYR A 46 22.84 -9.53 3.93
CA TYR A 46 22.00 -8.35 3.68
C TYR A 46 22.63 -7.38 2.63
N PRO A 47 23.30 -7.84 1.55
CA PRO A 47 24.06 -6.96 0.65
C PRO A 47 23.23 -5.96 -0.14
N LYS A 48 21.92 -6.21 -0.27
CA LYS A 48 20.96 -5.35 -0.98
C LYS A 48 20.36 -4.27 -0.06
N LEU A 49 20.78 -4.23 1.19
CA LEU A 49 20.50 -3.16 2.13
C LEU A 49 21.66 -2.16 2.10
N ILE A 50 21.36 -0.89 1.85
CA ILE A 50 22.34 0.18 1.83
C ILE A 50 21.97 1.22 2.88
N LEU A 51 22.97 1.69 3.63
CA LEU A 51 22.87 2.86 4.49
C LEU A 51 23.69 4.00 3.88
N ARG A 52 23.10 5.19 3.91
CA ARG A 52 23.72 6.48 3.58
C ARG A 52 23.49 7.37 4.80
N GLU A 53 24.54 7.54 5.59
CA GLU A 53 24.48 8.37 6.79
C GLU A 53 24.12 9.81 6.44
N ALA A 54 23.62 10.57 7.42
CA ALA A 54 23.23 11.97 7.25
C ALA A 54 24.32 12.83 6.57
N SER A 55 25.60 12.54 6.83
CA SER A 55 26.76 13.21 6.22
C SER A 55 26.80 13.18 4.69
N SER A 56 26.09 12.24 4.04
CA SER A 56 25.98 12.15 2.58
C SER A 56 24.95 13.09 1.96
N VAL A 57 24.05 13.65 2.78
CA VAL A 57 22.96 14.53 2.36
C VAL A 57 23.35 15.98 2.66
N SER A 58 23.03 16.91 1.77
CA SER A 58 23.31 18.33 1.99
C SER A 58 22.54 18.89 3.18
N GLU A 59 23.17 19.74 3.99
CA GLU A 59 22.55 20.42 5.12
C GLU A 59 21.30 21.24 4.72
N GLU A 60 21.32 21.85 3.53
CA GLU A 60 20.15 22.57 3.00
C GLU A 60 18.94 21.64 2.83
N LEU A 61 19.15 20.43 2.29
CA LEU A 61 18.08 19.46 2.11
C LEU A 61 17.59 18.90 3.46
N HIS A 62 18.50 18.66 4.41
CA HIS A 62 18.11 18.27 5.77
C HIS A 62 17.16 19.29 6.38
N LYS A 63 17.55 20.57 6.39
CA LYS A 63 16.74 21.63 6.97
C LYS A 63 15.36 21.74 6.32
N GLU A 64 15.31 21.79 4.99
CA GLU A 64 14.05 21.88 4.26
C GLU A 64 13.11 20.71 4.59
N VAL A 65 13.61 19.47 4.54
CA VAL A 65 12.82 18.25 4.78
C VAL A 65 12.34 18.17 6.23
N GLN A 66 13.21 18.47 7.20
CA GLN A 66 12.85 18.48 8.62
C GLN A 66 11.80 19.55 8.93
N GLU A 67 11.93 20.76 8.38
CA GLU A 67 10.91 21.81 8.48
C GLU A 67 9.58 21.40 7.82
N ALA A 68 9.63 20.71 6.68
CA ALA A 68 8.44 20.18 6.01
C ALA A 68 7.71 19.13 6.85
N PHE A 69 8.44 18.21 7.51
CA PHE A 69 7.85 17.26 8.46
C PHE A 69 7.12 17.98 9.61
N LEU A 70 7.79 18.93 10.25
CA LEU A 70 7.23 19.69 11.36
C LEU A 70 6.02 20.52 10.93
N THR A 71 6.05 21.07 9.72
CA THR A 71 4.93 21.81 9.12
C THR A 71 3.71 20.91 8.92
N LEU A 72 3.86 19.75 8.30
CA LEU A 72 2.76 18.79 8.12
C LEU A 72 2.21 18.31 9.47
N HIS A 73 3.07 18.11 10.46
CA HIS A 73 2.65 17.74 11.82
C HIS A 73 1.86 18.86 12.50
N LYS A 74 2.33 20.12 12.41
CA LYS A 74 1.66 21.31 12.94
C LYS A 74 0.26 21.49 12.34
N HIS A 75 0.10 21.25 11.04
CA HIS A 75 -1.20 21.31 10.35
C HIS A 75 -2.07 20.07 10.58
N GLY A 76 -1.62 19.09 11.35
CA GLY A 76 -2.39 17.89 11.68
C GLY A 76 -2.70 17.01 10.47
N CYS A 77 -1.76 16.95 9.52
CA CYS A 77 -1.89 16.22 8.25
C CYS A 77 -1.61 14.71 8.37
N LEU A 78 -1.05 14.24 9.48
CA LEU A 78 -0.71 12.83 9.70
C LEU A 78 -1.77 12.14 10.56
N PHE A 79 -2.23 10.97 10.12
CA PHE A 79 -3.36 10.26 10.72
C PHE A 79 -3.03 8.80 10.99
N ARG A 80 -3.54 8.23 12.07
CA ARG A 80 -3.45 6.78 12.30
C ARG A 80 -4.43 6.08 11.37
N ASP A 81 -3.95 5.07 10.66
CA ASP A 81 -4.77 4.34 9.69
C ASP A 81 -5.59 3.26 10.40
N LEU A 82 -6.90 3.23 10.11
CA LEU A 82 -7.78 2.14 10.54
C LEU A 82 -7.69 0.99 9.55
N VAL A 83 -6.69 0.13 9.72
CA VAL A 83 -6.36 -0.97 8.83
C VAL A 83 -7.09 -2.26 9.20
N ARG A 84 -7.04 -3.26 8.33
CA ARG A 84 -7.58 -4.60 8.60
C ARG A 84 -6.48 -5.65 8.47
N ILE A 85 -6.19 -6.35 9.57
CA ILE A 85 -5.18 -7.42 9.64
C ILE A 85 -5.86 -8.68 10.18
N GLN A 86 -5.76 -9.80 9.47
CA GLN A 86 -6.38 -11.08 9.86
C GLN A 86 -7.88 -10.94 10.24
N GLY A 87 -8.61 -10.10 9.51
CA GLY A 87 -10.04 -9.84 9.74
C GLY A 87 -10.35 -8.99 10.99
N LYS A 88 -9.35 -8.43 11.67
CA LYS A 88 -9.52 -7.50 12.80
C LYS A 88 -9.24 -6.07 12.34
N ASP A 89 -10.08 -5.14 12.79
CA ASP A 89 -9.89 -3.71 12.58
C ASP A 89 -8.94 -3.16 13.65
N LEU A 90 -7.84 -2.53 13.22
CA LEU A 90 -6.77 -2.06 14.10
C LEU A 90 -6.34 -0.65 13.70
N LEU A 91 -6.05 0.21 14.68
CA LEU A 91 -5.39 1.48 14.42
C LEU A 91 -3.87 1.30 14.45
N THR A 92 -3.18 1.75 13.42
CA THR A 92 -1.72 1.75 13.38
C THR A 92 -1.15 2.59 14.52
N PRO A 93 -0.08 2.18 15.23
CA PRO A 93 0.57 3.04 16.22
C PRO A 93 1.14 4.32 15.59
N VAL A 94 1.68 4.18 14.39
CA VAL A 94 2.22 5.26 13.57
C VAL A 94 1.10 6.08 12.91
N SER A 95 1.27 7.40 12.89
CA SER A 95 0.46 8.34 12.11
C SER A 95 1.10 8.58 10.75
N ARG A 96 0.31 8.66 9.67
CA ARG A 96 0.80 8.69 8.30
C ARG A 96 0.09 9.68 7.39
N ILE A 97 0.75 10.02 6.31
CA ILE A 97 0.20 10.73 5.14
C ILE A 97 0.90 10.20 3.88
N LEU A 98 0.13 10.00 2.80
CA LEU A 98 0.68 9.64 1.50
C LEU A 98 0.84 10.92 0.68
N ILE A 99 2.06 11.20 0.22
CA ILE A 99 2.36 12.29 -0.72
C ILE A 99 2.85 11.65 -2.02
N GLY A 100 2.51 12.20 -3.18
CA GLY A 100 2.96 11.58 -4.43
C GLY A 100 2.39 12.21 -5.69
N ASN A 101 2.50 11.48 -6.80
CA ASN A 101 1.98 11.89 -8.10
C ASN A 101 0.45 12.12 -8.03
N PRO A 102 -0.07 13.19 -8.68
CA PRO A 102 -1.50 13.44 -8.78
C PRO A 102 -2.26 12.21 -9.30
N GLY A 103 -3.33 11.81 -8.59
CA GLY A 103 -4.18 10.69 -8.98
C GLY A 103 -3.63 9.30 -8.64
N CYS A 104 -2.44 9.19 -8.05
CA CYS A 104 -1.91 7.91 -7.59
C CYS A 104 -2.49 7.50 -6.24
N THR A 105 -2.49 6.20 -5.98
CA THR A 105 -2.87 5.61 -4.69
C THR A 105 -1.86 4.52 -4.30
N TYR A 106 -1.80 4.21 -3.02
CA TYR A 106 -0.97 3.11 -2.48
C TYR A 106 -1.82 2.27 -1.52
N LYS A 107 -1.93 0.96 -1.77
CA LYS A 107 -2.81 0.08 -1.00
C LYS A 107 -2.00 -0.86 -0.11
N TYR A 108 -2.27 -0.82 1.18
CA TYR A 108 -1.66 -1.74 2.15
C TYR A 108 -2.68 -2.11 3.26
N LEU A 109 -2.59 -3.32 3.80
CA LEU A 109 -3.44 -3.82 4.90
C LEU A 109 -4.94 -3.54 4.66
N ASN A 110 -5.39 -3.80 3.44
CA ASN A 110 -6.74 -3.56 2.92
C ASN A 110 -7.24 -2.09 3.04
N THR A 111 -6.31 -1.13 2.98
CA THR A 111 -6.58 0.30 3.05
C THR A 111 -5.85 0.99 1.89
N ARG A 112 -6.61 1.63 1.00
CA ARG A 112 -6.06 2.42 -0.11
C ARG A 112 -5.85 3.85 0.35
N LEU A 113 -4.60 4.28 0.41
CA LEU A 113 -4.22 5.67 0.68
C LEU A 113 -4.24 6.47 -0.62
N PHE A 114 -4.71 7.71 -0.54
CA PHE A 114 -4.82 8.63 -1.66
C PHE A 114 -3.78 9.74 -1.51
N THR A 115 -3.04 10.05 -2.57
CA THR A 115 -1.94 11.02 -2.48
C THR A 115 -2.46 12.42 -2.19
N VAL A 116 -1.87 13.11 -1.22
CA VAL A 116 -1.79 14.57 -1.25
C VAL A 116 -0.73 14.92 -2.30
N PRO A 117 -1.12 15.55 -3.41
CA PRO A 117 -0.26 15.59 -4.57
C PRO A 117 0.89 16.59 -4.39
N TRP A 118 2.09 16.21 -4.82
CA TRP A 118 3.22 17.11 -4.99
C TRP A 118 3.20 17.77 -6.39
N PRO A 119 3.90 18.90 -6.60
CA PRO A 119 3.81 19.65 -7.86
C PRO A 119 4.60 19.01 -9.01
N VAL A 120 4.01 18.01 -9.68
CA VAL A 120 4.56 17.47 -10.93
C VAL A 120 4.30 18.45 -12.08
N LYS A 121 5.27 18.61 -12.98
CA LYS A 121 5.16 19.45 -14.18
C LYS A 121 3.86 19.18 -14.95
N GLY A 122 3.05 20.22 -15.16
CA GLY A 122 1.78 20.15 -15.88
C GLY A 122 0.54 19.94 -15.01
N SER A 123 0.71 19.72 -13.70
CA SER A 123 -0.41 19.64 -12.77
C SER A 123 -0.76 21.01 -12.17
N ASN A 124 -2.06 21.31 -12.05
CA ASN A 124 -2.56 22.46 -11.30
C ASN A 124 -3.17 21.95 -10.00
N ILE A 125 -2.47 22.16 -8.89
CA ILE A 125 -2.82 21.59 -7.59
C ILE A 125 -3.21 22.73 -6.65
N LYS A 126 -4.32 22.51 -5.93
CA LYS A 126 -4.78 23.42 -4.89
C LYS A 126 -4.68 22.72 -3.52
N HIS A 127 -3.72 23.17 -2.73
CA HIS A 127 -3.63 22.82 -1.31
C HIS A 127 -4.47 23.77 -0.47
N THR A 128 -4.84 23.33 0.73
CA THR A 128 -5.63 24.16 1.66
C THR A 128 -4.81 25.34 2.18
N GLU A 129 -3.50 25.15 2.38
CA GLU A 129 -2.55 26.12 2.91
C GLU A 129 -1.28 26.14 2.06
N ALA A 130 -0.66 27.31 1.90
CA ALA A 130 0.60 27.47 1.16
C ALA A 130 1.76 26.69 1.81
N GLU A 131 1.78 26.62 3.15
CA GLU A 131 2.79 25.85 3.90
C GLU A 131 2.72 24.35 3.59
N ILE A 132 1.52 23.80 3.35
CA ILE A 132 1.34 22.39 2.96
C ILE A 132 1.83 22.15 1.53
N ALA A 133 1.56 23.09 0.61
CA ALA A 133 2.05 23.02 -0.75
C ALA A 133 3.59 23.00 -0.79
N ALA A 134 4.23 23.90 -0.04
CA ALA A 134 5.68 23.96 0.09
C ALA A 134 6.26 22.66 0.68
N ALA A 135 5.63 22.09 1.71
CA ALA A 135 6.05 20.80 2.25
C ALA A 135 5.98 19.68 1.19
N CYS A 136 4.92 19.62 0.38
CA CYS A 136 4.81 18.64 -0.70
C CYS A 136 5.88 18.82 -1.78
N GLU A 137 6.23 20.08 -2.11
CA GLU A 137 7.34 20.40 -3.02
C GLU A 137 8.69 19.93 -2.46
N THR A 138 8.93 20.13 -1.16
CA THR A 138 10.13 19.61 -0.48
C THR A 138 10.23 18.09 -0.57
N PHE A 139 9.13 17.36 -0.37
CA PHE A 139 9.15 15.89 -0.49
C PHE A 139 9.33 15.41 -1.93
N LEU A 140 8.95 16.21 -2.94
CA LEU A 140 9.30 15.94 -4.34
C LEU A 140 10.80 16.16 -4.60
N LYS A 141 11.40 17.23 -4.06
CA LYS A 141 12.86 17.45 -4.14
C LYS A 141 13.64 16.32 -3.45
N LEU A 142 13.18 15.84 -2.29
CA LEU A 142 13.75 14.68 -1.63
C LEU A 142 13.58 13.40 -2.48
N ASN A 143 12.44 13.24 -3.14
CA ASN A 143 12.18 12.13 -4.04
C ASN A 143 13.18 12.08 -5.20
N ASP A 144 13.46 13.24 -5.82
CA ASP A 144 14.43 13.36 -6.91
C ASP A 144 15.86 13.00 -6.44
N TYR A 145 16.27 13.49 -5.26
CA TYR A 145 17.56 13.15 -4.65
C TYR A 145 17.69 11.64 -4.39
N LEU A 146 16.71 11.05 -3.70
CA LEU A 146 16.74 9.63 -3.36
C LEU A 146 16.64 8.74 -4.60
N GLN A 147 15.95 9.18 -5.65
CA GLN A 147 15.93 8.47 -6.93
C GLN A 147 17.33 8.40 -7.55
N ILE A 148 18.10 9.50 -7.52
CA ILE A 148 19.48 9.53 -8.03
C ILE A 148 20.38 8.57 -7.23
N GLU A 149 20.35 8.66 -5.90
CA GLU A 149 21.11 7.78 -5.00
C GLU A 149 20.76 6.30 -5.23
N THR A 150 19.49 6.01 -5.46
CA THR A 150 19.01 4.65 -5.72
C THR A 150 19.50 4.11 -7.05
N ILE A 151 19.45 4.92 -8.12
CA ILE A 151 19.98 4.52 -9.44
C ILE A 151 21.46 4.19 -9.32
N GLN A 152 22.24 5.05 -8.66
CA GLN A 152 23.66 4.80 -8.43
C GLN A 152 23.89 3.51 -7.63
N ALA A 153 23.17 3.30 -6.53
CA ALA A 153 23.33 2.10 -5.71
C ALA A 153 22.93 0.81 -6.46
N LEU A 154 21.94 0.86 -7.35
CA LEU A 154 21.56 -0.26 -8.22
C LEU A 154 22.62 -0.53 -9.30
N GLU A 155 23.23 0.50 -9.87
CA GLU A 155 24.35 0.36 -10.81
C GLU A 155 25.59 -0.26 -10.14
N GLU A 156 25.92 0.18 -8.92
CA GLU A 156 26.99 -0.39 -8.08
C GLU A 156 26.72 -1.86 -7.72
N LEU A 157 25.48 -2.18 -7.35
CA LEU A 157 25.06 -3.55 -7.06
C LEU A 157 25.22 -4.45 -8.29
N ALA A 158 24.73 -4.02 -9.46
CA ALA A 158 24.86 -4.76 -10.72
C ALA A 158 26.32 -4.94 -11.13
N ALA A 159 27.19 -3.95 -10.90
CA ALA A 159 28.62 -4.08 -11.16
C ALA A 159 29.29 -5.12 -10.23
N LYS A 160 28.90 -5.16 -8.95
CA LYS A 160 29.41 -6.13 -7.97
C LYS A 160 28.97 -7.56 -8.29
N GLU A 161 27.72 -7.75 -8.73
CA GLU A 161 27.20 -9.07 -9.13
C GLU A 161 27.96 -9.63 -10.35
N LYS A 162 28.24 -8.79 -11.36
CA LYS A 162 29.05 -9.16 -12.52
C LYS A 162 30.47 -9.60 -12.15
N ALA A 163 31.11 -8.87 -11.24
CA ALA A 163 32.45 -9.22 -10.78
C ALA A 163 32.51 -10.59 -10.07
N ASN A 164 31.43 -10.98 -9.38
CA ASN A 164 31.33 -12.29 -8.75
C ASN A 164 31.07 -13.42 -9.77
N GLU A 165 30.30 -13.17 -10.82
CA GLU A 165 30.08 -14.14 -11.91
C GLU A 165 31.37 -14.44 -12.68
N ASP A 166 32.16 -13.41 -13.00
CA ASP A 166 33.44 -13.55 -13.70
C ASP A 166 34.52 -14.23 -12.84
N ALA A 167 34.39 -14.19 -11.51
CA ALA A 167 35.33 -14.80 -10.57
C ALA A 167 35.13 -16.32 -10.40
N VAL A 168 34.01 -16.91 -10.85
CA VAL A 168 33.79 -18.35 -10.79
C VAL A 168 34.47 -19.01 -12.00
N PRO A 169 35.55 -19.82 -11.82
CA PRO A 169 36.20 -20.49 -12.94
C PRO A 169 35.22 -21.50 -13.53
N LEU A 170 34.74 -21.23 -14.74
CA LEU A 170 34.05 -22.22 -15.57
C LEU A 170 34.98 -23.43 -15.73
N CYS A 171 34.72 -24.49 -14.97
CA CYS A 171 35.33 -25.80 -15.22
C CYS A 171 34.83 -26.23 -16.60
N MET A 172 35.69 -26.07 -17.61
CA MET A 172 35.42 -26.52 -18.96
C MET A 172 35.42 -28.05 -18.98
N SER A 173 34.27 -28.65 -18.75
CA SER A 173 33.95 -29.91 -19.40
C SER A 173 33.78 -29.62 -20.89
N ALA A 174 34.76 -30.06 -21.67
CA ALA A 174 34.65 -30.17 -23.11
C ALA A 174 33.41 -31.01 -23.47
N ASP A 175 32.79 -30.70 -24.60
CA ASP A 175 31.67 -31.43 -25.26
C ASP A 175 30.25 -30.88 -25.05
N PHE A 176 30.02 -29.58 -25.28
CA PHE A 176 28.76 -29.11 -25.89
C PHE A 176 29.00 -27.88 -26.79
N PRO A 177 28.44 -27.82 -28.01
CA PRO A 177 28.58 -26.65 -28.88
C PRO A 177 27.88 -25.44 -28.23
N ARG A 178 28.65 -24.39 -27.92
CA ARG A 178 28.10 -23.07 -27.57
C ARG A 178 27.27 -22.54 -28.74
N VAL A 179 25.94 -22.57 -28.60
CA VAL A 179 25.06 -21.69 -29.37
C VAL A 179 25.20 -20.30 -28.76
N GLY A 180 25.65 -19.35 -29.59
CA GLY A 180 25.98 -18.00 -29.17
C GLY A 180 24.78 -17.24 -28.60
N MET A 181 24.92 -16.81 -27.35
CA MET A 181 24.25 -15.62 -26.84
C MET A 181 25.36 -14.65 -26.47
N GLY A 182 25.67 -13.77 -27.42
CA GLY A 182 26.54 -12.63 -27.19
C GLY A 182 25.89 -11.72 -26.15
N SER A 183 26.74 -11.15 -25.29
CA SER A 183 26.41 -10.13 -24.31
C SER A 183 25.68 -8.96 -24.95
N SER A 184 24.35 -8.95 -24.88
CA SER A 184 23.57 -7.73 -25.08
C SER A 184 23.57 -6.92 -23.78
N TYR A 185 24.72 -6.35 -23.42
CA TYR A 185 24.75 -5.17 -22.55
C TYR A 185 24.19 -3.98 -23.34
N ASN A 186 22.88 -3.98 -23.56
CA ASN A 186 22.23 -3.15 -24.56
C ASN A 186 20.92 -2.60 -24.01
N GLY A 187 20.97 -1.46 -23.31
CA GLY A 187 19.83 -0.57 -23.00
C GLY A 187 18.73 -1.08 -22.07
N GLN A 188 18.46 -2.39 -22.03
CA GLN A 188 17.36 -2.98 -21.27
C GLN A 188 17.61 -2.89 -19.76
N ASP A 189 18.84 -3.19 -19.30
CA ASP A 189 19.21 -3.09 -17.88
C ASP A 189 19.10 -1.66 -17.34
N GLU A 190 19.45 -0.65 -18.15
CA GLU A 190 19.33 0.75 -17.75
C GLU A 190 17.88 1.20 -17.59
N VAL A 191 17.00 0.73 -18.47
CA VAL A 191 15.56 1.02 -18.38
C VAL A 191 14.97 0.35 -17.14
N ASP A 192 15.36 -0.88 -16.87
CA ASP A 192 14.96 -1.63 -15.68
C ASP A 192 15.39 -0.90 -14.39
N ILE A 193 16.67 -0.49 -14.27
CA ILE A 193 17.17 0.26 -13.11
C ILE A 193 16.38 1.56 -12.88
N LYS A 194 16.19 2.35 -13.95
CA LYS A 194 15.44 3.62 -13.86
C LYS A 194 14.00 3.40 -13.44
N SER A 195 13.35 2.35 -13.93
CA SER A 195 11.96 2.03 -13.55
C SER A 195 11.84 1.56 -12.09
N ARG A 196 12.81 0.78 -11.59
CA ARG A 196 12.87 0.28 -10.21
C ARG A 196 13.15 1.38 -9.18
N ALA A 197 13.69 2.52 -9.63
CA ALA A 197 13.94 3.71 -8.81
C ALA A 197 12.93 4.86 -9.06
N ALA A 198 11.94 4.67 -9.95
CA ALA A 198 10.98 5.72 -10.34
C ALA A 198 9.89 5.95 -9.28
N TYR A 199 10.30 6.46 -8.12
CA TYR A 199 9.41 6.68 -6.98
C TYR A 199 8.24 7.60 -7.35
N ASN A 200 7.03 7.08 -7.21
CA ASN A 200 5.79 7.77 -7.57
C ASN A 200 4.99 8.24 -6.34
N VAL A 201 5.35 7.76 -5.14
CA VAL A 201 4.79 8.16 -3.86
C VAL A 201 5.83 8.08 -2.75
N THR A 202 5.62 8.84 -1.68
CA THR A 202 6.22 8.59 -0.37
C THR A 202 5.13 8.44 0.69
N LEU A 203 5.27 7.43 1.54
CA LEU A 203 4.46 7.26 2.73
C LEU A 203 5.23 7.81 3.93
N LEU A 204 4.79 8.97 4.42
CA LEU A 204 5.36 9.60 5.60
C LEU A 204 4.84 8.95 6.87
N ASN A 205 5.69 8.86 7.87
CA ASN A 205 5.41 8.25 9.16
C ASN A 205 5.78 9.23 10.27
N PHE A 206 4.99 9.24 11.35
CA PHE A 206 5.32 9.89 12.61
C PHE A 206 4.86 9.04 13.79
N MET A 207 5.69 8.96 14.82
CA MET A 207 5.30 8.41 16.10
C MET A 207 6.06 9.10 17.22
N ASP A 208 5.34 9.41 18.29
CA ASP A 208 5.88 9.86 19.56
C ASP A 208 5.75 8.68 20.56
N PRO A 209 6.85 7.97 20.89
CA PRO A 209 6.82 6.81 21.79
C PRO A 209 6.26 7.13 23.18
N GLN A 210 6.40 8.38 23.65
CA GLN A 210 5.89 8.82 24.96
C GLN A 210 4.36 8.98 24.93
N LYS A 211 3.82 9.49 23.81
CA LYS A 211 2.36 9.62 23.60
C LYS A 211 1.70 8.33 23.13
N MET A 212 2.46 7.41 22.52
CA MET A 212 2.00 6.11 22.03
C MET A 212 2.81 4.96 22.65
N PRO A 213 2.68 4.72 23.97
CA PRO A 213 3.50 3.73 24.67
C PRO A 213 3.06 2.27 24.44
N TYR A 214 1.91 2.04 23.80
CA TYR A 214 1.33 0.72 23.57
C TYR A 214 1.99 -0.01 22.39
N LEU A 215 3.30 -0.24 22.50
CA LEU A 215 4.11 -0.94 21.51
C LEU A 215 4.27 -2.41 21.86
N LYS A 216 4.41 -3.26 20.85
CA LYS A 216 4.69 -4.69 21.04
C LYS A 216 6.19 -4.91 21.12
N GLU A 217 6.61 -5.86 21.95
CA GLU A 217 7.97 -6.39 21.91
C GLU A 217 8.20 -7.18 20.62
N GLU A 218 9.41 -7.05 20.07
CA GLU A 218 9.88 -7.84 18.94
C GLU A 218 9.95 -9.32 19.35
N PRO A 219 9.35 -10.25 18.59
CA PRO A 219 9.06 -11.60 19.08
C PRO A 219 10.11 -12.68 18.76
N TYR A 220 11.19 -12.39 18.02
CA TYR A 220 12.15 -13.41 17.57
C TYR A 220 13.56 -13.24 18.10
N PHE A 221 14.04 -12.00 18.18
CA PHE A 221 15.44 -11.67 18.44
C PHE A 221 15.66 -10.90 19.75
N GLY A 222 14.59 -10.40 20.37
CA GLY A 222 14.71 -9.58 21.58
C GLY A 222 15.15 -8.15 21.26
N MET A 223 14.82 -7.64 20.07
CA MET A 223 15.18 -6.28 19.63
C MET A 223 14.37 -5.16 20.34
N GLY A 224 13.48 -5.50 21.28
CA GLY A 224 12.69 -4.54 22.04
C GLY A 224 11.44 -4.04 21.31
N LYS A 225 10.98 -2.83 21.66
CA LYS A 225 9.70 -2.27 21.21
C LYS A 225 9.65 -1.96 19.72
N MET A 226 8.61 -2.43 19.03
CA MET A 226 8.36 -2.15 17.61
C MET A 226 7.32 -1.03 17.41
N ALA A 227 7.69 0.02 16.68
CA ALA A 227 6.75 0.99 16.11
C ALA A 227 5.95 0.37 14.94
N VAL A 228 6.62 -0.47 14.14
CA VAL A 228 6.03 -1.24 13.04
C VAL A 228 6.57 -2.66 13.13
N SER A 229 5.68 -3.65 13.20
CA SER A 229 6.06 -5.06 13.30
C SER A 229 6.69 -5.61 12.00
N TRP A 230 7.31 -6.79 12.07
CA TRP A 230 7.84 -7.50 10.91
C TRP A 230 6.82 -7.59 9.76
N HIS A 231 7.23 -7.11 8.59
CA HIS A 231 6.41 -7.11 7.38
C HIS A 231 7.26 -7.08 6.11
N HIS A 232 6.59 -7.32 4.99
CA HIS A 232 7.02 -6.89 3.67
C HIS A 232 6.18 -5.68 3.28
N ASP A 233 6.77 -4.74 2.55
CA ASP A 233 6.00 -3.70 1.90
C ASP A 233 5.10 -4.31 0.82
N GLU A 234 3.82 -3.97 0.87
CA GLU A 234 2.79 -4.43 -0.08
C GLU A 234 2.69 -3.49 -1.29
N ASN A 235 2.07 -3.94 -2.38
CA ASN A 235 1.73 -3.08 -3.53
C ASN A 235 2.92 -2.28 -4.11
N LEU A 236 4.09 -2.90 -4.17
CA LEU A 236 5.27 -2.37 -4.86
C LEU A 236 5.43 -3.03 -6.23
N VAL A 237 6.02 -2.29 -7.18
CA VAL A 237 6.48 -2.88 -8.45
C VAL A 237 7.53 -3.94 -8.15
N ASP A 238 7.52 -5.05 -8.90
CA ASP A 238 8.46 -6.16 -8.68
C ASP A 238 9.92 -5.68 -8.73
N ARG A 239 10.71 -6.10 -7.74
CA ARG A 239 12.11 -5.69 -7.52
C ARG A 239 12.35 -4.18 -7.47
N SER A 240 11.30 -3.37 -7.29
CA SER A 240 11.47 -1.93 -7.11
C SER A 240 12.12 -1.65 -5.77
N ALA A 241 12.98 -0.62 -5.76
CA ALA A 241 13.64 -0.20 -4.55
C ALA A 241 12.66 0.52 -3.61
N VAL A 242 13.07 0.68 -2.35
CA VAL A 242 12.46 1.59 -1.38
C VAL A 242 13.56 2.41 -0.74
N ALA A 243 13.43 3.74 -0.75
CA ALA A 243 14.37 4.65 -0.11
C ALA A 243 13.70 5.32 1.08
N VAL A 244 14.40 5.41 2.21
CA VAL A 244 13.84 5.94 3.45
C VAL A 244 14.75 6.99 4.04
N TYR A 245 14.23 8.22 4.15
CA TYR A 245 14.84 9.27 4.97
C TYR A 245 14.30 9.18 6.40
N SER A 246 15.19 9.08 7.38
CA SER A 246 14.86 8.96 8.80
C SER A 246 15.17 10.24 9.56
N TYR A 247 14.19 10.75 10.30
CA TYR A 247 14.36 11.92 11.15
C TYR A 247 13.94 11.61 12.59
N SER A 248 14.91 11.21 13.40
CA SER A 248 14.75 11.15 14.85
C SER A 248 14.87 12.57 15.41
N CYS A 249 13.85 13.05 16.12
CA CYS A 249 13.93 14.34 16.80
C CYS A 249 14.97 14.24 17.92
N GLU A 250 15.78 15.29 18.12
CA GLU A 250 16.81 15.29 19.15
C GLU A 250 16.24 15.00 20.55
N GLY A 251 16.84 14.00 21.20
CA GLY A 251 16.88 13.87 22.66
C GLY A 251 18.13 14.60 23.19
N PRO A 252 18.29 14.74 24.51
CA PRO A 252 19.30 15.62 25.10
C PRO A 252 20.72 15.34 24.57
N GLU A 253 21.49 16.41 24.32
CA GLU A 253 22.92 16.42 23.99
C GLU A 253 23.78 15.84 25.13
N GLU A 254 23.65 14.56 25.43
CA GLU A 254 24.63 13.81 26.20
C GLU A 254 24.69 12.40 25.59
N GLU A 255 25.70 12.14 24.76
CA GLU A 255 26.24 10.77 24.68
C GLU A 255 26.67 10.45 26.12
N SER A 256 25.81 9.76 26.87
CA SER A 256 26.23 9.26 28.17
C SER A 256 27.37 8.29 27.90
N GLU A 257 28.57 8.58 28.42
CA GLU A 257 29.76 7.72 28.30
C GLU A 257 29.53 6.27 28.81
N ASP A 258 28.36 5.99 29.41
CA ASP A 258 27.89 4.67 29.87
C ASP A 258 27.30 3.75 28.77
N ASP A 259 27.11 4.22 27.52
CA ASP A 259 26.50 3.41 26.44
C ASP A 259 27.31 2.15 26.04
N SER A 260 28.57 2.09 26.45
CA SER A 260 29.48 0.98 26.19
C SER A 260 29.09 -0.32 26.93
N HIS A 261 28.21 -0.25 27.95
CA HIS A 261 27.84 -1.39 28.78
C HIS A 261 26.47 -2.03 28.45
N LEU A 262 25.71 -1.48 27.50
CA LEU A 262 24.41 -2.05 27.11
C LEU A 262 24.59 -3.26 26.18
N GLU A 263 24.08 -4.42 26.58
CA GLU A 263 23.98 -5.60 25.70
C GLU A 263 22.97 -5.35 24.58
N GLY A 264 23.43 -5.48 23.33
CA GLY A 264 22.59 -5.34 22.14
C GLY A 264 22.31 -3.89 21.72
N ARG A 265 21.15 -3.67 21.09
CA ARG A 265 20.80 -2.37 20.50
C ARG A 265 20.40 -1.36 21.57
N ASP A 266 20.71 -0.09 21.32
CA ASP A 266 20.33 1.01 22.20
C ASP A 266 18.79 1.18 22.20
N PRO A 267 18.10 1.05 23.36
CA PRO A 267 16.65 1.20 23.47
C PRO A 267 16.15 2.64 23.21
N ASP A 268 17.00 3.65 23.37
CA ASP A 268 16.67 5.06 23.19
C ASP A 268 16.81 5.52 21.73
N ILE A 269 17.63 4.82 20.94
CA ILE A 269 17.83 5.09 19.51
C ILE A 269 16.81 4.32 18.66
N TRP A 270 16.32 4.99 17.62
CA TRP A 270 15.49 4.36 16.59
C TRP A 270 16.32 3.47 15.69
N HIS A 271 15.79 2.28 15.36
CA HIS A 271 16.46 1.37 14.45
C HIS A 271 15.50 0.85 13.38
N VAL A 272 16.06 0.42 12.25
CA VAL A 272 15.39 -0.50 11.33
C VAL A 272 15.93 -1.91 11.56
N GLY A 273 15.03 -2.85 11.79
CA GLY A 273 15.35 -4.26 11.96
C GLY A 273 15.19 -5.02 10.64
N PHE A 274 16.10 -5.93 10.32
CA PHE A 274 16.02 -6.81 9.15
C PHE A 274 16.20 -8.28 9.56
N LYS A 275 15.42 -9.18 8.92
CA LYS A 275 15.60 -10.63 9.00
C LYS A 275 15.37 -11.28 7.65
N ILE A 276 16.04 -12.40 7.38
CA ILE A 276 15.67 -13.25 6.25
C ILE A 276 14.28 -13.85 6.53
N SER A 277 13.42 -13.86 5.51
CA SER A 277 12.06 -14.38 5.63
C SER A 277 12.11 -15.87 5.93
N TRP A 278 11.36 -16.30 6.95
CA TRP A 278 11.26 -17.71 7.35
C TRP A 278 12.55 -18.35 7.89
N ASP A 279 13.62 -17.59 8.03
CA ASP A 279 14.89 -18.03 8.61
C ASP A 279 14.87 -17.86 10.13
N ILE A 280 15.44 -18.85 10.81
CA ILE A 280 15.67 -18.94 12.27
C ILE A 280 17.14 -19.14 12.64
N GLU A 281 18.04 -19.26 11.67
CA GLU A 281 19.46 -19.50 11.93
C GLU A 281 20.26 -18.20 11.81
N THR A 282 19.94 -17.41 10.79
CA THR A 282 20.68 -16.17 10.47
C THR A 282 20.36 -15.08 11.50
N PRO A 283 21.38 -14.50 12.19
CA PRO A 283 21.15 -13.35 13.06
C PRO A 283 20.45 -12.20 12.33
N GLY A 284 19.48 -11.58 13.01
CA GLY A 284 18.84 -10.35 12.53
C GLY A 284 19.80 -9.16 12.61
N LEU A 285 19.55 -8.10 11.84
CA LEU A 285 20.29 -6.84 11.99
C LEU A 285 19.39 -5.77 12.60
N ALA A 286 19.91 -5.02 13.56
CA ALA A 286 19.29 -3.79 14.05
C ALA A 286 20.22 -2.61 13.72
N ILE A 287 19.84 -1.81 12.71
CA ILE A 287 20.67 -0.71 12.21
C ILE A 287 20.21 0.60 12.87
N PRO A 288 21.07 1.31 13.61
CA PRO A 288 20.74 2.57 14.23
C PRO A 288 20.42 3.63 13.17
N LEU A 289 19.42 4.46 13.44
CA LEU A 289 18.97 5.54 12.57
C LEU A 289 18.98 6.86 13.34
N HIS A 290 20.04 7.63 13.12
CA HIS A 290 20.19 8.97 13.65
C HIS A 290 19.41 9.98 12.80
N GLN A 291 19.48 11.25 13.20
CA GLN A 291 18.84 12.34 12.49
C GLN A 291 19.42 12.50 11.09
N GLY A 292 18.61 12.29 10.06
CA GLY A 292 18.98 12.51 8.66
C GLY A 292 19.47 11.26 7.94
N ASP A 293 19.67 10.14 8.64
CA ASP A 293 20.14 8.89 8.03
C ASP A 293 19.14 8.38 6.98
N CYS A 294 19.67 7.92 5.86
CA CYS A 294 18.93 7.32 4.78
C CYS A 294 19.27 5.84 4.63
N TYR A 295 18.28 4.98 4.42
CA TYR A 295 18.53 3.59 4.05
C TYR A 295 17.71 3.16 2.84
N PHE A 296 18.22 2.18 2.11
CA PHE A 296 17.67 1.72 0.84
C PHE A 296 17.52 0.21 0.87
N MET A 297 16.33 -0.25 0.49
CA MET A 297 16.04 -1.65 0.21
C MET A 297 16.07 -1.83 -1.31
N LEU A 298 17.09 -2.50 -1.81
CA LEU A 298 17.31 -2.64 -3.25
C LEU A 298 16.77 -3.97 -3.78
N ASP A 299 16.35 -3.96 -5.04
CA ASP A 299 15.99 -5.14 -5.83
C ASP A 299 14.99 -6.05 -5.06
N ASP A 300 15.28 -7.34 -4.91
CA ASP A 300 14.40 -8.30 -4.24
C ASP A 300 14.51 -8.30 -2.69
N LEU A 301 15.20 -7.34 -2.06
CA LEU A 301 15.37 -7.33 -0.59
C LEU A 301 14.01 -7.36 0.12
N ASN A 302 13.05 -6.53 -0.32
CA ASN A 302 11.71 -6.52 0.29
C ASN A 302 10.95 -7.84 0.10
N ALA A 303 11.27 -8.66 -0.89
CA ALA A 303 10.63 -9.96 -1.11
C ALA A 303 11.33 -11.09 -0.33
N THR A 304 12.66 -11.05 -0.24
CA THR A 304 13.49 -12.07 0.41
C THR A 304 13.61 -11.86 1.92
N HIS A 305 13.49 -10.61 2.39
CA HIS A 305 13.63 -10.23 3.79
C HIS A 305 12.36 -9.57 4.31
N GLN A 306 12.20 -9.64 5.62
CA GLN A 306 11.22 -8.85 6.36
C GLN A 306 11.97 -7.74 7.10
N HIS A 307 11.29 -6.61 7.28
CA HIS A 307 11.80 -5.52 8.08
C HIS A 307 10.79 -5.08 9.14
N CYS A 308 11.30 -4.49 10.21
CA CYS A 308 10.51 -3.87 11.27
C CYS A 308 11.11 -2.50 11.63
N VAL A 309 10.36 -1.68 12.35
CA VAL A 309 10.86 -0.40 12.88
C VAL A 309 10.87 -0.50 14.39
N LEU A 310 12.07 -0.44 14.97
CA LEU A 310 12.30 -0.47 16.40
C LEU A 310 12.26 0.95 16.94
N ALA A 311 11.41 1.17 17.94
CA ALA A 311 11.21 2.48 18.53
C ALA A 311 12.37 2.83 19.46
N GLY A 312 12.86 4.07 19.32
CA GLY A 312 13.63 4.76 20.35
C GLY A 312 12.73 5.42 21.38
N SER A 313 13.27 6.33 22.18
CA SER A 313 12.50 7.08 23.20
C SER A 313 11.95 8.42 22.69
N GLN A 314 12.60 9.03 21.70
CA GLN A 314 12.20 10.32 21.13
C GLN A 314 11.19 10.18 19.99
N PRO A 315 10.43 11.25 19.68
CA PRO A 315 9.61 11.28 18.47
C PRO A 315 10.45 11.10 17.21
N ARG A 316 9.90 10.43 16.20
CA ARG A 316 10.55 10.25 14.90
C ARG A 316 9.57 10.44 13.76
N PHE A 317 10.08 11.08 12.71
CA PHE A 317 9.51 11.07 11.37
C PHE A 317 10.29 10.16 10.42
N SER A 318 9.63 9.67 9.38
CA SER A 318 10.33 9.13 8.21
C SER A 318 9.56 9.37 6.92
N SER A 319 10.27 9.46 5.80
CA SER A 319 9.70 9.51 4.45
C SER A 319 10.10 8.23 3.73
N THR A 320 9.14 7.36 3.40
CA THR A 320 9.40 6.07 2.73
C THR A 320 8.96 6.13 1.26
N HIS A 321 9.90 6.40 0.37
CA HIS A 321 9.72 6.57 -1.07
C HIS A 321 9.61 5.21 -1.78
N ARG A 322 8.61 5.08 -2.64
CA ARG A 322 8.15 3.80 -3.18
C ARG A 322 7.80 3.92 -4.65
N VAL A 323 8.02 2.83 -5.39
CA VAL A 323 7.38 2.63 -6.68
C VAL A 323 6.11 1.81 -6.45
N ALA A 324 5.03 2.50 -6.10
CA ALA A 324 3.74 1.84 -5.89
C ALA A 324 3.29 1.17 -7.20
N GLU A 325 2.82 -0.07 -7.11
CA GLU A 325 2.19 -0.76 -8.23
C GLU A 325 0.78 -0.18 -8.42
N CYS A 326 0.70 0.85 -9.26
CA CYS A 326 -0.51 1.60 -9.54
C CYS A 326 -1.18 1.24 -10.90
N SER A 327 -0.87 0.10 -11.53
CA SER A 327 -1.49 -0.34 -12.79
C SER A 327 -3.03 -0.34 -12.75
N THR A 328 -3.59 -0.62 -11.57
CA THR A 328 -5.03 -0.56 -11.25
C THR A 328 -5.36 0.45 -10.15
N GLY A 329 -4.41 1.37 -9.87
CA GLY A 329 -4.38 2.24 -8.69
C GLY A 329 -4.29 3.73 -9.00
N THR A 330 -4.57 4.16 -10.23
CA THR A 330 -4.61 5.58 -10.62
C THR A 330 -6.02 6.06 -10.97
N LEU A 331 -6.28 7.35 -10.76
CA LEU A 331 -7.55 7.98 -11.13
C LEU A 331 -7.86 7.77 -12.62
N ASP A 332 -6.87 7.95 -13.49
CA ASP A 332 -7.03 7.77 -14.94
C ASP A 332 -7.45 6.34 -15.29
N TYR A 333 -6.84 5.34 -14.65
CA TYR A 333 -7.21 3.94 -14.82
C TYR A 333 -8.69 3.72 -14.47
N ILE A 334 -9.14 4.13 -13.27
CA ILE A 334 -10.52 3.86 -12.86
C ILE A 334 -11.53 4.66 -13.70
N LEU A 335 -11.21 5.88 -14.11
CA LEU A 335 -12.07 6.65 -15.01
C LEU A 335 -12.20 5.95 -16.37
N GLN A 336 -11.11 5.41 -16.92
CA GLN A 336 -11.13 4.61 -18.15
C GLN A 336 -11.97 3.33 -17.98
N ARG A 337 -11.85 2.65 -16.84
CA ARG A 337 -12.70 1.48 -16.50
C ARG A 337 -14.16 1.88 -16.46
N CYS A 338 -14.51 2.97 -15.76
CA CYS A 338 -15.89 3.45 -15.71
C CYS A 338 -16.44 3.81 -17.09
N GLN A 339 -15.67 4.50 -17.93
CA GLN A 339 -16.05 4.79 -19.31
C GLN A 339 -16.30 3.52 -20.11
N LEU A 340 -15.43 2.50 -19.97
CA LEU A 340 -15.59 1.20 -20.63
C LEU A 340 -16.89 0.50 -20.23
N ALA A 341 -17.28 0.53 -18.96
CA ALA A 341 -18.58 -0.01 -18.53
C ALA A 341 -19.76 0.76 -19.13
N LEU A 342 -19.66 2.10 -19.18
CA LEU A 342 -20.72 2.96 -19.71
C LEU A 342 -20.82 2.96 -21.24
N GLN A 343 -19.86 2.38 -21.97
CA GLN A 343 -20.01 2.15 -23.41
C GLN A 343 -21.24 1.29 -23.74
N ASN A 344 -21.68 0.42 -22.82
CA ASN A 344 -22.89 -0.39 -23.00
C ASN A 344 -24.19 0.38 -22.72
N VAL A 345 -24.14 1.63 -22.27
CA VAL A 345 -25.33 2.47 -22.02
C VAL A 345 -25.66 3.25 -23.30
N CYS A 346 -26.95 3.34 -23.65
CA CYS A 346 -27.43 4.27 -24.68
C CYS A 346 -27.36 5.70 -24.13
N ASP A 347 -26.50 6.51 -24.74
CA ASP A 347 -26.00 7.78 -24.23
C ASP A 347 -26.68 9.02 -24.87
N ASP A 348 -27.86 8.84 -25.47
CA ASP A 348 -28.59 9.92 -26.15
C ASP A 348 -29.11 11.00 -25.17
N VAL A 349 -29.45 10.63 -23.93
CA VAL A 349 -29.93 11.54 -22.88
C VAL A 349 -29.42 11.09 -21.51
N ASP A 350 -28.90 12.02 -20.71
CA ASP A 350 -28.57 11.75 -19.31
C ASP A 350 -29.83 11.85 -18.43
N ASN A 351 -30.64 10.80 -18.46
CA ASN A 351 -31.78 10.60 -17.57
C ASN A 351 -31.63 9.31 -16.76
N ASP A 352 -32.56 9.10 -15.81
CA ASP A 352 -32.60 7.90 -14.96
C ASP A 352 -33.06 6.64 -15.73
N ASP A 353 -33.62 6.79 -16.92
CA ASP A 353 -34.07 5.70 -17.80
C ASP A 353 -32.90 5.09 -18.57
N VAL A 354 -32.06 4.35 -17.84
CA VAL A 354 -30.91 3.64 -18.42
C VAL A 354 -31.39 2.51 -19.35
N SER A 355 -31.00 2.60 -20.63
CA SER A 355 -31.15 1.52 -21.61
C SER A 355 -29.78 1.01 -22.05
N LEU A 356 -29.68 -0.29 -22.33
CA LEU A 356 -28.42 -0.96 -22.66
C LEU A 356 -28.35 -1.36 -24.13
N LYS A 357 -27.16 -1.24 -24.73
CA LYS A 357 -26.88 -1.59 -26.13
C LYS A 357 -26.79 -3.11 -26.33
N SER A 358 -26.28 -3.83 -25.34
CA SER A 358 -26.09 -5.29 -25.38
C SER A 358 -26.41 -5.94 -24.03
N PHE A 359 -27.02 -7.14 -24.11
CA PHE A 359 -27.23 -8.05 -22.99
C PHE A 359 -26.34 -9.30 -23.11
N GLU A 360 -25.24 -9.23 -23.88
CA GLU A 360 -24.28 -10.31 -24.01
C GLU A 360 -23.63 -10.62 -22.64
N PRO A 361 -23.55 -11.90 -22.21
CA PRO A 361 -23.05 -12.29 -20.89
C PRO A 361 -21.69 -11.70 -20.52
N ALA A 362 -20.74 -11.65 -21.46
CA ALA A 362 -19.40 -11.10 -21.22
C ALA A 362 -19.42 -9.59 -20.92
N VAL A 363 -20.24 -8.84 -21.67
CA VAL A 363 -20.38 -7.38 -21.51
C VAL A 363 -21.05 -7.05 -20.17
N LEU A 364 -22.12 -7.77 -19.82
CA LEU A 364 -22.81 -7.59 -18.55
C LEU A 364 -21.90 -7.92 -17.35
N LYS A 365 -21.19 -9.05 -17.42
CA LYS A 365 -20.21 -9.42 -16.39
C LYS A 365 -19.17 -8.33 -16.19
N GLN A 366 -18.59 -7.82 -17.27
CA GLN A 366 -17.58 -6.76 -17.23
C GLN A 366 -18.13 -5.47 -16.61
N GLY A 367 -19.34 -5.06 -16.99
CA GLY A 367 -20.00 -3.89 -16.40
C GLY A 367 -20.20 -4.03 -14.88
N GLU A 368 -20.69 -5.19 -14.43
CA GLU A 368 -20.92 -5.46 -13.02
C GLU A 368 -19.62 -5.61 -12.19
N GLU A 369 -18.55 -6.10 -12.80
CA GLU A 369 -17.21 -6.16 -12.20
C GLU A 369 -16.60 -4.76 -12.03
N ILE A 370 -16.69 -3.89 -13.05
CA ILE A 370 -16.24 -2.49 -12.97
C ILE A 370 -17.07 -1.71 -11.94
N HIS A 371 -18.38 -1.98 -11.87
CA HIS A 371 -19.26 -1.39 -10.87
C HIS A 371 -18.77 -1.72 -9.44
N ASN A 372 -18.40 -2.98 -9.18
CA ASN A 372 -17.81 -3.37 -7.91
C ASN A 372 -16.45 -2.69 -7.67
N GLU A 373 -15.61 -2.58 -8.69
CA GLU A 373 -14.29 -1.97 -8.60
C GLU A 373 -14.39 -0.51 -8.14
N VAL A 374 -15.20 0.33 -8.79
CA VAL A 374 -15.39 1.73 -8.38
C VAL A 374 -16.04 1.86 -7.00
N GLU A 375 -16.98 0.97 -6.65
CA GLU A 375 -17.64 1.02 -5.34
C GLU A 375 -16.66 0.68 -4.19
N PHE A 376 -15.92 -0.42 -4.30
CA PHE A 376 -15.18 -0.99 -3.17
C PHE A 376 -13.70 -0.65 -3.14
N GLU A 377 -13.07 -0.39 -4.29
CA GLU A 377 -11.65 -0.02 -4.36
C GLU A 377 -11.43 1.49 -4.36
N TRP A 378 -12.47 2.29 -4.63
CA TRP A 378 -12.37 3.75 -4.72
C TRP A 378 -13.28 4.46 -3.73
N LEU A 379 -14.60 4.43 -3.94
CA LEU A 379 -15.55 5.23 -3.14
C LEU A 379 -15.51 4.84 -1.66
N ARG A 380 -15.74 3.56 -1.35
CA ARG A 380 -15.75 3.11 0.05
C ARG A 380 -14.39 3.22 0.72
N GLN A 381 -13.29 3.02 -0.02
CA GLN A 381 -11.93 3.25 0.51
C GLN A 381 -11.71 4.72 0.88
N PHE A 382 -12.13 5.65 0.03
CA PHE A 382 -11.95 7.09 0.26
C PHE A 382 -12.80 7.58 1.43
N TRP A 383 -14.12 7.31 1.41
CA TRP A 383 -15.05 7.78 2.43
C TRP A 383 -14.85 7.09 3.79
N PHE A 384 -14.34 5.86 3.82
CA PHE A 384 -13.95 5.20 5.06
C PHE A 384 -12.85 5.95 5.85
N GLN A 385 -12.08 6.80 5.18
CA GLN A 385 -11.04 7.62 5.81
C GLN A 385 -11.55 9.00 6.24
N GLY A 386 -12.87 9.22 6.22
CA GLY A 386 -13.53 10.41 6.75
C GLY A 386 -13.19 11.70 5.99
N ASN A 387 -12.77 11.60 4.72
CA ASN A 387 -12.29 12.72 3.91
C ASN A 387 -11.17 13.55 4.61
N ARG A 388 -10.35 12.89 5.42
CA ARG A 388 -9.23 13.51 6.16
C ARG A 388 -8.27 14.31 5.26
N TYR A 389 -8.15 13.90 4.00
CA TYR A 389 -7.35 14.57 2.97
C TYR A 389 -7.78 16.01 2.70
N ARG A 390 -9.06 16.34 2.91
CA ARG A 390 -9.60 17.70 2.75
C ARG A 390 -8.90 18.73 3.64
N LYS A 391 -8.30 18.28 4.75
CA LYS A 391 -7.46 19.13 5.60
C LYS A 391 -6.20 19.62 4.86
N CYS A 392 -5.67 18.81 3.95
CA CYS A 392 -4.42 19.06 3.23
C CYS A 392 -4.66 19.65 1.84
N THR A 393 -5.65 19.12 1.11
CA THR A 393 -5.93 19.48 -0.29
C THR A 393 -7.39 19.18 -0.65
N ASP A 394 -7.95 19.92 -1.61
CA ASP A 394 -9.25 19.62 -2.19
C ASP A 394 -9.18 18.71 -3.44
N TRP A 395 -7.98 18.26 -3.84
CA TRP A 395 -7.71 17.59 -5.11
C TRP A 395 -8.64 16.41 -5.41
N TRP A 396 -8.92 15.56 -4.42
CA TRP A 396 -9.78 14.38 -4.57
C TRP A 396 -11.29 14.68 -4.52
N CYS A 397 -11.71 15.90 -4.15
CA CYS A 397 -13.14 16.23 -3.99
C CYS A 397 -13.92 16.08 -5.31
N GLN A 398 -13.43 16.70 -6.39
CA GLN A 398 -14.07 16.60 -7.71
C GLN A 398 -13.96 15.19 -8.32
N PRO A 399 -12.77 14.55 -8.35
CA PRO A 399 -12.63 13.16 -8.78
C PRO A 399 -13.58 12.19 -8.08
N MET A 400 -13.73 12.28 -6.76
CA MET A 400 -14.62 11.39 -6.02
C MET A 400 -16.10 11.66 -6.31
N ALA A 401 -16.50 12.92 -6.49
CA ALA A 401 -17.85 13.25 -6.94
C ALA A 401 -18.14 12.71 -8.35
N GLN A 402 -17.16 12.78 -9.26
CA GLN A 402 -17.28 12.20 -10.60
C GLN A 402 -17.40 10.67 -10.55
N LEU A 403 -16.56 10.00 -9.76
CA LEU A 403 -16.65 8.54 -9.57
C LEU A 403 -17.99 8.13 -8.94
N GLU A 404 -18.53 8.90 -8.01
CA GLU A 404 -19.84 8.65 -7.41
C GLU A 404 -20.98 8.83 -8.42
N ALA A 405 -20.91 9.82 -9.31
CA ALA A 405 -21.89 10.00 -10.39
C ALA A 405 -21.83 8.83 -11.41
N LEU A 406 -20.63 8.41 -11.81
CA LEU A 406 -20.42 7.27 -12.70
C LEU A 406 -20.93 5.97 -12.06
N TRP A 407 -20.62 5.74 -10.77
CA TRP A 407 -21.13 4.63 -9.99
C TRP A 407 -22.66 4.65 -9.89
N LYS A 408 -23.28 5.80 -9.65
CA LYS A 408 -24.75 5.92 -9.59
C LYS A 408 -25.40 5.54 -10.93
N LYS A 409 -24.79 5.91 -12.07
CA LYS A 409 -25.25 5.46 -13.39
C LYS A 409 -25.15 3.93 -13.53
N MET A 410 -24.11 3.30 -12.96
CA MET A 410 -23.97 1.84 -12.95
C MET A 410 -24.99 1.13 -12.06
N GLU A 411 -25.48 1.74 -10.98
CA GLU A 411 -26.67 1.23 -10.26
C GLU A 411 -27.90 1.20 -11.18
N GLY A 412 -28.05 2.20 -12.05
CA GLY A 412 -29.06 2.21 -13.13
C GLY A 412 -28.83 1.10 -14.16
N VAL A 413 -27.58 0.81 -14.55
CA VAL A 413 -27.23 -0.33 -15.41
C VAL A 413 -27.65 -1.64 -14.78
N THR A 414 -27.29 -1.88 -13.52
CA THR A 414 -27.70 -3.10 -12.80
C THR A 414 -29.22 -3.21 -12.74
N ASN A 415 -29.94 -2.10 -12.52
CA ASN A 415 -31.41 -2.10 -12.55
C ASN A 415 -31.96 -2.51 -13.93
N ALA A 416 -31.42 -1.96 -15.01
CA ALA A 416 -31.82 -2.33 -16.37
C ALA A 416 -31.58 -3.82 -16.69
N VAL A 417 -30.46 -4.38 -16.22
CA VAL A 417 -30.19 -5.83 -16.34
C VAL A 417 -31.23 -6.65 -15.56
N LEU A 418 -31.58 -6.24 -14.34
CA LEU A 418 -32.59 -6.92 -13.53
C LEU A 418 -33.99 -6.84 -14.17
N HIS A 419 -34.32 -5.72 -14.82
CA HIS A 419 -35.55 -5.59 -15.60
C HIS A 419 -35.58 -6.52 -16.80
N GLU A 420 -34.46 -6.65 -17.54
CA GLU A 420 -34.37 -7.57 -18.68
C GLU A 420 -34.54 -9.02 -18.25
N VAL A 421 -33.89 -9.44 -17.15
CA VAL A 421 -34.04 -10.80 -16.58
C VAL A 421 -35.50 -11.12 -16.23
N LYS A 422 -36.28 -10.11 -15.84
CA LYS A 422 -37.70 -10.22 -15.50
C LYS A 422 -38.64 -10.01 -16.69
N ARG A 423 -38.11 -9.67 -17.89
CA ARG A 423 -38.93 -9.36 -19.06
C ARG A 423 -39.68 -10.60 -19.55
N GLU A 424 -40.99 -10.46 -19.71
CA GLU A 424 -41.81 -11.48 -20.36
C GLU A 424 -41.34 -11.70 -21.81
N GLY A 425 -41.20 -12.96 -22.22
CA GLY A 425 -40.77 -13.33 -23.57
C GLY A 425 -39.25 -13.49 -23.77
N LEU A 426 -38.42 -13.22 -22.76
CA LEU A 426 -37.00 -13.58 -22.82
C LEU A 426 -36.84 -15.13 -22.74
N PRO A 427 -36.15 -15.77 -23.71
CA PRO A 427 -35.89 -17.20 -23.65
C PRO A 427 -35.15 -17.60 -22.36
N VAL A 428 -35.58 -18.70 -21.73
CA VAL A 428 -35.01 -19.17 -20.45
C VAL A 428 -33.51 -19.39 -20.53
N GLU A 429 -33.00 -19.90 -21.65
CA GLU A 429 -31.56 -20.07 -21.89
C GLU A 429 -30.80 -18.74 -21.82
N GLN A 430 -31.27 -17.71 -22.54
CA GLN A 430 -30.67 -16.37 -22.51
C GLN A 430 -30.74 -15.75 -21.11
N ARG A 431 -31.87 -15.92 -20.42
CA ARG A 431 -32.03 -15.48 -19.03
C ARG A 431 -30.98 -16.15 -18.14
N ASN A 432 -30.79 -17.47 -18.24
CA ASN A 432 -29.83 -18.21 -17.44
C ASN A 432 -28.38 -17.83 -17.74
N GLU A 433 -28.05 -17.52 -18.99
CA GLU A 433 -26.74 -17.00 -19.38
C GLU A 433 -26.46 -15.64 -18.72
N ILE A 434 -27.42 -14.72 -18.75
CA ILE A 434 -27.33 -13.41 -18.07
C ILE A 434 -27.16 -13.61 -16.55
N LEU A 435 -28.00 -14.46 -15.93
CA LEU A 435 -27.91 -14.76 -14.50
C LEU A 435 -26.54 -15.31 -14.12
N THR A 436 -26.02 -16.27 -14.91
CA THR A 436 -24.71 -16.87 -14.68
C THR A 436 -23.59 -15.84 -14.78
N ALA A 437 -23.69 -14.88 -15.68
CA ALA A 437 -22.71 -13.81 -15.86
C ALA A 437 -22.64 -12.84 -14.68
N ILE A 438 -23.79 -12.42 -14.13
CA ILE A 438 -23.85 -11.32 -13.15
C ILE A 438 -23.89 -11.78 -11.69
N LEU A 439 -24.34 -13.00 -11.42
CA LEU A 439 -24.65 -13.45 -10.06
C LEU A 439 -23.43 -13.45 -9.13
N ALA A 440 -22.24 -13.75 -9.65
CA ALA A 440 -21.00 -13.69 -8.88
C ALA A 440 -20.70 -12.25 -8.43
N SER A 441 -20.80 -11.28 -9.33
CA SER A 441 -20.57 -9.86 -9.05
C SER A 441 -21.59 -9.30 -8.06
N LEU A 442 -22.88 -9.62 -8.20
CA LEU A 442 -23.93 -9.18 -7.26
C LEU A 442 -23.76 -9.81 -5.87
N THR A 443 -23.37 -11.09 -5.83
CA THR A 443 -23.04 -11.78 -4.57
C THR A 443 -21.85 -11.11 -3.87
N ALA A 444 -20.79 -10.78 -4.62
CA ALA A 444 -19.63 -10.08 -4.09
C ALA A 444 -20.02 -8.68 -3.59
N ARG A 445 -20.82 -7.92 -4.36
CA ARG A 445 -21.33 -6.60 -3.99
C ARG A 445 -22.06 -6.63 -2.67
N GLN A 446 -22.99 -7.57 -2.50
CA GLN A 446 -23.74 -7.73 -1.26
C GLN A 446 -22.85 -8.04 -0.05
N ASN A 447 -21.89 -8.96 -0.22
CA ASN A 447 -20.97 -9.34 0.84
C ASN A 447 -20.05 -8.18 1.24
N LEU A 448 -19.53 -7.44 0.27
CA LEU A 448 -18.65 -6.30 0.49
C LEU A 448 -19.40 -5.11 1.08
N ARG A 449 -20.63 -4.79 0.64
CA ARG A 449 -21.48 -3.77 1.27
C ARG A 449 -21.67 -4.04 2.76
N ARG A 450 -21.99 -5.28 3.14
CA ARG A 450 -22.09 -5.71 4.55
C ARG A 450 -20.76 -5.58 5.29
N GLU A 451 -19.66 -5.99 4.68
CA GLU A 451 -18.32 -5.90 5.29
C GLU A 451 -17.92 -4.45 5.57
N TRP A 452 -18.08 -3.55 4.58
CA TRP A 452 -17.76 -2.14 4.71
C TRP A 452 -18.66 -1.44 5.71
N HIS A 453 -19.97 -1.70 5.68
CA HIS A 453 -20.91 -1.17 6.65
C HIS A 453 -20.52 -1.57 8.09
N ALA A 454 -20.18 -2.84 8.32
CA ALA A 454 -19.69 -3.32 9.61
C ALA A 454 -18.34 -2.68 10.01
N ARG A 455 -17.42 -2.48 9.06
CA ARG A 455 -16.12 -1.82 9.28
C ARG A 455 -16.30 -0.37 9.74
N CYS A 456 -17.15 0.40 9.05
CA CYS A 456 -17.49 1.79 9.39
C CYS A 456 -18.12 1.91 10.79
N GLN A 457 -18.82 0.87 11.23
CA GLN A 457 -19.53 0.85 12.51
C GLN A 457 -18.78 0.11 13.63
N SER A 458 -17.55 -0.35 13.39
CA SER A 458 -16.75 -1.04 14.39
C SER A 458 -16.53 -0.17 15.64
N ARG A 459 -16.34 -0.81 16.80
CA ARG A 459 -16.12 -0.08 18.06
C ARG A 459 -14.94 0.89 17.97
N ILE A 460 -13.86 0.46 17.31
CA ILE A 460 -12.65 1.27 17.12
C ILE A 460 -12.87 2.43 16.13
N ALA A 461 -13.67 2.25 15.07
CA ALA A 461 -14.05 3.33 14.16
C ALA A 461 -14.81 4.45 14.89
N ARG A 462 -15.71 4.08 15.82
CA ARG A 462 -16.51 5.04 16.59
C ARG A 462 -15.70 5.86 17.58
N THR A 463 -14.47 5.45 17.93
CA THR A 463 -13.59 6.22 18.82
C THR A 463 -12.76 7.28 18.10
N LEU A 464 -12.78 7.30 16.76
CA LEU A 464 -12.02 8.28 15.98
C LEU A 464 -12.60 9.69 16.10
N PRO A 465 -11.75 10.74 15.99
CA PRO A 465 -12.19 12.13 15.92
C PRO A 465 -13.20 12.39 14.79
N ALA A 466 -13.99 13.46 14.92
CA ALA A 466 -15.05 13.78 13.95
C ALA A 466 -14.54 14.00 12.52
N ASP A 467 -13.34 14.58 12.36
CA ASP A 467 -12.66 14.83 11.09
C ASP A 467 -11.98 13.59 10.48
N GLN A 468 -12.06 12.45 11.16
CA GLN A 468 -11.50 11.16 10.74
C GLN A 468 -12.53 10.02 10.79
N LYS A 469 -13.78 10.34 11.16
CA LYS A 469 -14.81 9.34 11.37
C LYS A 469 -15.13 8.64 10.05
N PRO A 470 -15.05 7.30 9.98
CA PRO A 470 -15.39 6.59 8.75
C PRO A 470 -16.81 6.89 8.28
N GLU A 471 -16.93 7.32 7.02
CA GLU A 471 -18.20 7.59 6.36
C GLU A 471 -18.59 6.37 5.52
N CYS A 472 -19.71 5.74 5.83
CA CYS A 472 -20.25 4.66 5.01
C CYS A 472 -20.94 5.26 3.78
N ARG A 473 -20.17 5.61 2.75
CA ARG A 473 -20.67 6.24 1.53
C ARG A 473 -20.15 5.52 0.28
N PRO A 474 -20.99 5.32 -0.75
CA PRO A 474 -22.43 5.62 -0.79
C PRO A 474 -23.28 4.70 0.11
N TYR A 475 -24.36 5.26 0.67
CA TYR A 475 -25.36 4.57 1.48
C TYR A 475 -26.69 5.31 1.36
N TRP A 476 -27.78 4.56 1.34
CA TRP A 476 -29.14 5.08 1.25
C TRP A 476 -30.11 4.11 1.92
N GLU A 477 -31.22 4.66 2.38
CA GLU A 477 -32.30 3.90 3.00
C GLU A 477 -33.22 3.30 1.92
N LYS A 478 -34.07 2.33 2.32
CA LYS A 478 -34.96 1.61 1.40
C LYS A 478 -35.99 2.52 0.70
N ASP A 479 -36.32 3.64 1.32
CA ASP A 479 -37.29 4.64 0.85
C ASP A 479 -36.67 5.78 0.03
N ASP A 480 -35.36 5.73 -0.26
CA ASP A 480 -34.69 6.72 -1.10
C ASP A 480 -35.07 6.53 -2.59
N ALA A 481 -36.04 7.32 -3.04
CA ALA A 481 -36.54 7.31 -4.42
C ALA A 481 -35.49 7.76 -5.46
N SER A 482 -34.36 8.35 -5.03
CA SER A 482 -33.30 8.73 -5.96
C SER A 482 -32.44 7.55 -6.40
N MET A 483 -32.54 6.39 -5.75
CA MET A 483 -31.74 5.21 -6.03
C MET A 483 -32.61 4.10 -6.64
N PRO A 484 -32.21 3.50 -7.78
CA PRO A 484 -33.05 2.54 -8.49
C PRO A 484 -33.07 1.15 -7.82
N LEU A 485 -32.09 0.84 -6.98
CA LEU A 485 -31.94 -0.43 -6.29
C LEU A 485 -31.76 -0.22 -4.79
N PRO A 486 -32.16 -1.18 -3.94
CA PRO A 486 -31.87 -1.12 -2.51
C PRO A 486 -30.37 -1.28 -2.25
N PHE A 487 -29.88 -0.65 -1.18
CA PHE A 487 -28.51 -0.88 -0.71
C PHE A 487 -28.27 -2.36 -0.38
N ASP A 488 -29.23 -2.99 0.32
CA ASP A 488 -29.23 -4.41 0.65
C ASP A 488 -29.79 -5.25 -0.50
N LEU A 489 -28.92 -6.00 -1.17
CA LEU A 489 -29.24 -6.84 -2.33
C LEU A 489 -29.60 -8.28 -1.93
N THR A 490 -29.83 -8.58 -0.65
CA THR A 490 -30.09 -9.97 -0.17
C THR A 490 -31.25 -10.63 -0.90
N ASP A 491 -32.38 -9.94 -1.02
CA ASP A 491 -33.58 -10.49 -1.63
C ASP A 491 -33.38 -10.69 -3.13
N ILE A 492 -32.77 -9.71 -3.81
CA ILE A 492 -32.44 -9.78 -5.24
C ILE A 492 -31.51 -10.98 -5.50
N VAL A 493 -30.39 -11.09 -4.80
CA VAL A 493 -29.44 -12.20 -4.98
C VAL A 493 -30.10 -13.56 -4.70
N SER A 494 -31.01 -13.63 -3.73
CA SER A 494 -31.73 -14.87 -3.41
C SER A 494 -32.74 -15.25 -4.51
N GLU A 495 -33.48 -14.26 -5.04
CA GLU A 495 -34.40 -14.44 -6.17
C GLU A 495 -33.67 -14.95 -7.41
N LEU A 496 -32.57 -14.30 -7.80
CA LEU A 496 -31.78 -14.70 -8.98
C LEU A 496 -31.20 -16.11 -8.84
N ARG A 497 -30.75 -16.50 -7.63
CA ARG A 497 -30.30 -17.87 -7.35
C ARG A 497 -31.43 -18.88 -7.49
N GLY A 498 -32.63 -18.55 -7.01
CA GLY A 498 -33.81 -19.38 -7.15
C GLY A 498 -34.14 -19.66 -8.63
N GLN A 499 -34.21 -18.59 -9.44
CA GLN A 499 -34.50 -18.70 -10.87
C GLN A 499 -33.48 -19.57 -11.63
N LEU A 500 -32.19 -19.47 -11.29
CA LEU A 500 -31.13 -20.27 -11.91
C LEU A 500 -31.20 -21.77 -11.52
N LEU A 501 -31.79 -22.09 -10.36
CA LEU A 501 -32.00 -23.46 -9.91
C LEU A 501 -33.24 -24.10 -10.54
N GLU A 502 -34.31 -23.33 -10.77
CA GLU A 502 -35.54 -23.82 -11.41
C GLU A 502 -35.34 -24.30 -12.86
N ALA A 503 -34.29 -23.82 -13.52
CA ALA A 503 -33.99 -24.17 -14.91
C ALA A 503 -33.00 -25.34 -15.07
N LYS A 504 -32.49 -25.92 -13.97
CA LYS A 504 -31.71 -27.16 -14.05
C LYS A 504 -32.68 -28.36 -14.10
N PRO A 505 -32.57 -29.24 -15.12
CA PRO A 505 -33.49 -30.34 -15.32
C PRO A 505 -33.51 -31.37 -14.19
#